data_AF-A0A7X6UFF5-F1
#
_entry.id   AF-A0A7X6UFF5-F1
#
_cell.length_a   1.000
_cell.length_b   1.000
_cell.length_c   1.000
_cell.angle_alpha   90.00
_cell.angle_beta   90.00
_cell.angle_gamma   90.00
#
_symmetry.space_group_name_H-M   'P 1'
#
loop_
_entity.id
_entity.type
_entity.pdbx_description
1 polymer ?
#
loop_
_entity_poly.entity_id
_entity_poly.type
_entity_poly.pdbx_seq_one_letter_code
_entity_poly.pdbx_strand_id
1 'polypeptide(L)'
;HLVRSLAGTPELQQFTTGLLTPLIVHDRARGPGHPGDLLEVLRAYTAHPTNRSLAAQQARLSRSVFYQRLELIEQLLGVNLTEGETLAALTVALLAHRE
;
A
#
# COMPACT_ATOMS: atom_id res chain seq x y z
N HIS A 1 1.29 -22.62 1.66
CA HIS A 1 1.87 -23.14 0.41
C HIS A 1 1.20 -22.59 -0.87
N LEU A 2 -0.01 -22.02 -0.83
CA LEU A 2 -0.72 -21.48 -2.01
C LEU A 2 -0.25 -20.09 -2.48
N VAL A 3 0.19 -19.22 -1.57
CA VAL A 3 0.57 -17.82 -1.89
C VAL A 3 1.80 -17.73 -2.83
N ARG A 4 2.70 -18.71 -2.82
CA ARG A 4 3.87 -18.72 -3.71
C ARG A 4 3.54 -19.15 -5.15
N SER A 5 2.39 -19.81 -5.37
CA SER A 5 2.02 -20.30 -6.70
C SER A 5 1.38 -19.22 -7.59
N LEU A 6 0.84 -18.15 -6.99
CA LEU A 6 0.10 -17.13 -7.74
C LEU A 6 0.95 -15.91 -8.09
N ALA A 7 2.05 -15.65 -7.37
CA ALA A 7 2.91 -14.49 -7.55
C ALA A 7 3.58 -14.35 -8.93
N GLY A 8 3.49 -15.38 -9.79
CA GLY A 8 4.17 -15.42 -11.09
C GLY A 8 3.26 -15.48 -12.31
N THR A 9 1.93 -15.42 -12.16
CA THR A 9 1.04 -15.46 -13.33
C THR A 9 0.91 -14.06 -13.97
N PRO A 10 0.89 -13.95 -15.31
CA PRO A 10 0.71 -12.67 -16.01
C PRO A 10 -0.53 -11.90 -15.55
N GLU A 11 -1.60 -12.62 -15.23
CA GLU A 11 -2.87 -12.07 -14.75
C GLU A 11 -2.71 -11.46 -13.36
N LEU A 12 -1.94 -12.09 -12.46
CA LEU A 12 -1.65 -11.51 -11.15
C LEU A 12 -0.72 -10.30 -11.27
N GLN A 13 0.25 -10.31 -12.20
CA GLN A 13 1.11 -9.13 -12.46
C GLN A 13 0.31 -7.93 -12.98
N GLN A 14 -0.61 -8.17 -13.91
CA GLN A 14 -1.46 -7.12 -14.47
C GLN A 14 -2.44 -6.59 -13.42
N PHE A 15 -3.01 -7.49 -12.60
CA PHE A 15 -3.83 -7.14 -11.45
C PHE A 15 -3.05 -6.32 -10.41
N THR A 16 -1.86 -6.78 -10.00
CA THR A 16 -1.02 -6.10 -8.99
C THR A 16 -0.53 -4.73 -9.45
N THR A 17 -0.19 -4.56 -10.73
CA THR A 17 0.15 -3.25 -11.28
C THR A 17 -1.04 -2.27 -11.17
N GLY A 18 -2.26 -2.78 -11.41
CA GLY A 18 -3.50 -2.01 -11.25
C GLY A 18 -3.81 -1.62 -9.81
N LEU A 19 -3.44 -2.45 -8.82
CA LEU A 19 -3.80 -2.26 -7.40
C LEU A 19 -3.36 -0.91 -6.84
N LEU A 20 -2.21 -0.38 -7.24
CA LEU A 20 -1.71 0.89 -6.70
C LEU A 20 -2.27 2.13 -7.41
N THR A 21 -2.98 1.94 -8.53
CA THR A 21 -3.48 3.05 -9.36
C THR A 21 -4.31 4.07 -8.57
N PRO A 22 -5.27 3.68 -7.71
CA PRO A 22 -6.06 4.66 -6.95
C PRO A 22 -5.19 5.52 -6.03
N LEU A 23 -4.16 4.95 -5.40
CA LEU A 23 -3.24 5.70 -4.54
C LEU A 23 -2.35 6.64 -5.36
N ILE A 24 -1.82 6.18 -6.49
CA ILE A 24 -1.01 6.99 -7.40
C ILE A 24 -1.80 8.20 -7.92
N VAL A 25 -3.05 7.98 -8.33
CA VAL A 25 -3.94 9.05 -8.80
C VAL A 25 -4.22 10.04 -7.67
N HIS A 26 -4.54 9.54 -6.46
CA HIS A 26 -4.78 10.38 -5.29
C HIS A 26 -3.54 11.23 -4.94
N ASP A 27 -2.36 10.62 -4.85
CA ASP A 27 -1.12 11.31 -4.49
C ASP A 27 -0.72 12.37 -5.53
N ARG A 28 -1.00 12.14 -6.81
CA ARG A 28 -0.76 13.12 -7.89
C ARG A 28 -1.77 14.28 -7.90
N ALA A 29 -3.00 14.05 -7.48
CA ALA A 29 -4.06 15.06 -7.49
C ALA A 29 -3.84 16.19 -6.46
N ARG A 30 -2.92 16.02 -5.50
CA ARG A 30 -2.58 17.01 -4.46
C ARG A 30 -1.87 18.27 -4.99
N GLY A 31 -1.47 18.28 -6.26
CA GLY A 31 -0.94 19.46 -6.96
C GLY A 31 0.59 19.60 -6.90
N PRO A 32 1.17 20.53 -7.68
CA PRO A 32 2.62 20.72 -7.74
C PRO A 32 3.21 21.09 -6.37
N GLY A 33 4.28 20.40 -5.98
CA GLY A 33 4.99 20.67 -4.72
C GLY A 33 4.42 20.00 -3.47
N HIS A 34 3.29 19.29 -3.57
CA HIS A 34 2.74 18.45 -2.50
C HIS A 34 2.54 17.02 -3.01
N PRO A 35 3.59 16.21 -3.13
CA PRO A 35 3.40 14.78 -3.38
C PRO A 35 2.57 14.20 -2.22
N GLY A 36 1.50 13.47 -2.55
CA GLY A 36 0.76 12.74 -1.53
C GLY A 36 1.61 11.68 -0.82
N ASP A 37 1.11 11.18 0.30
CA ASP A 37 1.84 10.34 1.25
C ASP A 37 1.33 8.88 1.27
N LEU A 38 0.32 8.51 0.48
CA LEU A 38 -0.35 7.23 0.62
C LEU A 38 0.53 6.04 0.20
N LEU A 39 1.33 6.19 -0.85
CA LEU A 39 2.28 5.14 -1.22
C LEU A 39 3.39 4.95 -0.18
N GLU A 40 3.86 6.03 0.45
CA GLU A 40 4.87 5.93 1.51
C GLU A 40 4.29 5.28 2.78
N VAL A 41 3.07 5.67 3.15
CA VAL A 41 2.32 5.05 4.26
C VAL A 41 2.13 3.56 4.02
N LEU A 42 1.68 3.17 2.82
CA LEU A 42 1.48 1.75 2.50
C LEU A 42 2.80 0.97 2.56
N ARG A 43 3.91 1.53 2.05
CA ARG A 43 5.24 0.90 2.18
C ARG A 43 5.62 0.69 3.63
N ALA A 44 5.51 1.72 4.46
CA ALA A 44 5.83 1.62 5.89
C ALA A 44 4.95 0.59 6.60
N TYR A 45 3.66 0.51 6.26
CA TYR A 45 2.76 -0.50 6.80
C TYR A 45 3.15 -1.92 6.39
N THR A 46 3.41 -2.17 5.10
CA THR A 46 3.82 -3.50 4.61
C THR A 46 5.17 -3.97 5.17
N ALA A 47 6.06 -3.04 5.54
CA ALA A 47 7.32 -3.36 6.20
C ALA A 47 7.14 -3.76 7.68
N HIS A 48 6.08 -3.28 8.33
CA HIS A 48 5.82 -3.48 9.76
C HIS A 48 4.34 -3.77 10.06
N PRO A 49 3.73 -4.83 9.48
CA PRO A 49 2.28 -5.01 9.49
C PRO A 49 1.70 -5.33 10.88
N THR A 50 2.52 -5.92 11.76
CA THR A 50 2.16 -6.24 13.15
C THR A 50 2.51 -5.12 14.13
N ASN A 51 3.20 -4.07 13.69
CA ASN A 51 3.63 -2.95 14.54
C ASN A 51 3.33 -1.61 13.87
N ARG A 52 2.04 -1.25 13.83
CA ARG A 52 1.57 0.01 13.22
C ARG A 52 2.18 1.26 13.86
N SER A 53 2.57 1.18 15.14
CA SER A 53 3.25 2.29 15.83
C SER A 53 4.68 2.51 15.33
N LEU A 54 5.40 1.44 14.97
CA LEU A 54 6.70 1.53 14.32
C LEU A 54 6.54 1.99 12.87
N ALA A 55 5.55 1.46 12.14
CA ALA A 55 5.24 1.89 10.78
C ALA A 55 4.97 3.41 10.69
N ALA A 56 4.18 3.95 11.61
CA ALA A 56 3.94 5.39 11.70
C ALA A 56 5.22 6.21 11.87
N GLN A 57 6.14 5.75 12.74
CA GLN A 57 7.44 6.40 12.94
C GLN A 57 8.30 6.35 11.67
N GLN A 58 8.31 5.21 10.96
CA GLN A 58 9.05 5.06 9.70
C GLN A 58 8.49 5.97 8.59
N ALA A 59 7.16 6.14 8.55
CA ALA A 59 6.50 7.10 7.66
C ALA A 59 6.63 8.56 8.14
N ARG A 60 7.29 8.82 9.28
CA ARG A 60 7.43 10.16 9.90
C ARG A 60 6.09 10.84 10.18
N LEU A 61 5.04 10.05 10.42
CA LEU A 61 3.71 10.54 10.76
C LEU A 61 3.41 10.32 12.24
N SER A 62 2.57 11.19 12.80
CA SER A 62 1.94 10.87 14.08
C SER A 62 1.07 9.61 13.93
N ARG A 63 0.86 8.87 15.02
CA ARG A 63 0.02 7.66 14.98
C ARG A 63 -1.39 7.94 14.49
N SER A 64 -1.98 9.07 14.90
CA SER A 64 -3.33 9.46 14.49
C SER A 64 -3.40 9.72 12.99
N VAL A 65 -2.46 10.49 12.43
CA VAL A 65 -2.41 10.74 10.98
C VAL A 65 -2.15 9.45 10.22
N PHE A 66 -1.22 8.61 10.68
CA PHE A 66 -0.92 7.33 10.04
C PHE A 66 -2.17 6.42 9.96
N TYR A 67 -2.96 6.33 11.03
CA TYR A 67 -4.17 5.49 11.03
C TYR A 67 -5.25 6.05 10.11
N GLN A 68 -5.44 7.38 10.07
CA GLN A 68 -6.34 8.00 9.09
C GLN A 68 -5.91 7.72 7.65
N ARG A 69 -4.59 7.66 7.39
CA ARG A 69 -4.06 7.32 6.07
C ARG A 69 -4.30 5.85 5.73
N LEU A 70 -4.18 4.93 6.69
CA LEU A 70 -4.54 3.52 6.47
C LEU A 70 -6.02 3.36 6.14
N GLU A 71 -6.91 4.04 6.88
CA GLU A 71 -8.35 4.03 6.60
C GLU A 71 -8.64 4.57 5.19
N LEU A 72 -8.00 5.67 4.80
CA LEU A 72 -8.13 6.23 3.46
C LEU A 72 -7.61 5.27 2.38
N ILE A 73 -6.51 4.56 2.63
CA ILE A 73 -5.99 3.54 1.70
C ILE A 73 -7.00 2.40 1.55
N GLU A 74 -7.55 1.86 2.64
CA GLU A 74 -8.59 0.82 2.60
C GLU A 74 -9.81 1.27 1.79
N GLN A 75 -10.24 2.53 1.98
CA GLN A 75 -11.36 3.12 1.24
C GLN A 75 -11.06 3.26 -0.25
N LEU A 76 -9.90 3.81 -0.63
CA LEU A 76 -9.54 4.03 -2.03
C LEU A 76 -9.32 2.73 -2.80
N LEU A 77 -8.82 1.69 -2.11
CA LEU A 77 -8.56 0.40 -2.71
C LEU A 77 -9.77 -0.56 -2.63
N GLY A 78 -10.72 -0.30 -1.73
CA GLY A 78 -11.84 -1.20 -1.47
C GLY A 78 -11.39 -2.53 -0.85
N VAL A 79 -10.35 -2.51 -0.01
CA VAL A 79 -9.72 -3.72 0.56
C VAL A 79 -9.65 -3.66 2.08
N ASN A 80 -9.37 -4.81 2.70
CA ASN A 80 -9.04 -4.92 4.11
C ASN A 80 -7.54 -5.18 4.27
N LEU A 81 -6.79 -4.21 4.78
CA LEU A 81 -5.34 -4.29 4.96
C LEU A 81 -4.91 -5.31 6.04
N THR A 82 -5.83 -5.79 6.87
CA THR A 82 -5.56 -6.86 7.85
C THR A 82 -5.61 -8.26 7.26
N GLU A 83 -6.16 -8.42 6.05
CA GLU A 83 -6.20 -9.70 5.36
C GLU A 83 -4.83 -10.03 4.76
N GLY A 84 -4.29 -11.19 5.12
CA GLY A 84 -2.92 -11.57 4.73
C GLY A 84 -2.71 -11.70 3.23
N GLU A 85 -3.72 -12.13 2.48
CA GLU A 85 -3.66 -12.24 1.02
C GLU A 85 -3.63 -10.86 0.35
N THR A 86 -4.53 -9.97 0.77
CA THR A 86 -4.53 -8.55 0.36
C THR A 86 -3.17 -7.89 0.64
N LEU A 87 -2.64 -8.07 1.85
CA LEU A 87 -1.36 -7.49 2.24
C LEU A 87 -0.19 -8.04 1.42
N ALA A 88 -0.20 -9.34 1.11
CA ALA A 88 0.81 -9.97 0.26
C ALA A 88 0.76 -9.42 -1.18
N ALA A 89 -0.44 -9.29 -1.76
CA ALA A 89 -0.63 -8.74 -3.10
C ALA A 89 -0.14 -7.28 -3.19
N LEU A 90 -0.47 -6.45 -2.21
CA LEU A 90 -0.01 -5.05 -2.15
C LEU A 90 1.50 -4.94 -1.94
N THR A 91 2.10 -5.85 -1.17
CA THR A 91 3.57 -5.90 -1.01
C THR A 91 4.25 -6.21 -2.34
N VAL A 92 3.73 -7.18 -3.11
CA VAL A 92 4.26 -7.50 -4.45
C VAL A 92 4.07 -6.32 -5.41
N ALA A 93 2.90 -5.69 -5.43
CA ALA A 93 2.63 -4.51 -6.24
C ALA A 93 3.61 -3.36 -5.94
N LEU A 94 3.91 -3.12 -4.66
CA LEU A 94 4.86 -2.09 -4.23
C LEU A 94 6.31 -2.38 -4.66
N LEU A 95 6.69 -3.66 -4.73
CA LEU A 95 8.00 -4.08 -5.24
C LEU A 95 8.08 -3.88 -6.76
N ALA A 96 7.04 -4.28 -7.49
CA ALA A 96 6.97 -4.12 -8.95
C ALA A 96 6.92 -2.65 -9.39
N HIS A 97 6.34 -1.75 -8.59
CA HIS A 97 6.26 -0.32 -8.88
C HIS A 97 7.58 0.46 -8.65
N ARG A 98 8.61 -0.16 -8.06
CA ARG A 98 9.91 0.52 -7.80
C ARG A 98 10.88 0.46 -8.98
N GLU A 99 10.53 -0.28 -10.03
CA GLU A 99 11.25 -0.39 -11.31
C GLU A 99 10.65 0.58 -12.34
#